data_AF-H1VUS4-F1
#
_entry.id   AF-H1VUS4-F1
#
_cell.length_a   1.000
_cell.length_b   1.000
_cell.length_c   1.000
_cell.angle_alpha   90.00
_cell.angle_beta   90.00
_cell.angle_gamma   90.00
#
_symmetry.space_group_name_H-M   'P 1'
#
loop_
_entity.id
_entity.type
_entity.pdbx_description
1 polymer ?
#
loop_
_entity_poly.entity_id
_entity_poly.type
_entity_poly.pdbx_seq_one_letter_code
_entity_poly.pdbx_strand_id
1 'polypeptide(L)'
;MSEPPEIFTTPAESQSGSATFQESWSFLEDVKKRFDATQPEVYAAVINALSSFYTTTQKATGVVDKTLMEVHETVKALLQGHADLIERFESSLPQDYLDRRRRTLDNERRKAPSH
;
A
#
# COMPACT_ATOMS: atom_id res chain seq x y z
N MET A 1 12.69 46.62 -0.92
CA MET A 1 12.02 46.15 -2.15
C MET A 1 12.17 44.65 -2.17
N SER A 2 11.07 43.95 -2.41
CA SER A 2 10.93 42.50 -2.30
C SER A 2 11.59 41.79 -3.47
N GLU A 3 12.43 40.80 -3.19
CA GLU A 3 12.72 39.70 -4.11
C GLU A 3 12.13 38.41 -3.50
N PRO A 4 11.31 37.65 -4.25
CA PRO A 4 10.72 36.40 -3.76
C PRO A 4 11.76 35.27 -3.81
N PRO A 5 11.79 34.36 -2.82
CA PRO A 5 12.57 33.13 -2.97
C PRO A 5 11.83 32.17 -3.91
N GLU A 6 12.23 32.13 -5.18
CA GLU A 6 12.05 30.96 -6.03
C GLU A 6 13.20 29.99 -5.78
N ILE A 7 12.96 28.98 -4.95
CA ILE A 7 13.64 27.70 -5.10
C ILE A 7 12.64 26.63 -4.72
N PHE A 8 11.98 26.13 -5.76
CA PHE A 8 11.39 24.81 -5.78
C PHE A 8 12.39 23.84 -5.17
N THR A 9 12.10 23.41 -3.95
CA THR A 9 12.84 22.40 -3.22
C THR A 9 12.72 21.10 -4.01
N THR A 10 13.65 20.86 -4.92
CA THR A 10 13.93 19.51 -5.45
C THR A 10 14.40 18.66 -4.28
N PRO A 11 13.68 17.62 -3.85
CA PRO A 11 14.20 16.67 -2.89
C PRO A 11 14.88 15.56 -3.70
N ALA A 12 16.11 15.83 -4.12
CA ALA A 12 16.98 14.88 -4.79
C ALA A 12 18.24 14.66 -3.95
N GLU A 13 18.14 14.34 -2.65
CA GLU A 13 19.27 13.77 -1.91
C GLU A 13 18.85 13.13 -0.57
N SER A 14 18.44 11.85 -0.61
CA SER A 14 18.48 10.87 0.49
C SER A 14 18.17 9.46 -0.07
N GLN A 15 18.85 9.13 -1.17
CA GLN A 15 18.59 7.97 -2.03
C GLN A 15 18.84 6.63 -1.33
N SER A 16 17.79 6.07 -0.76
CA SER A 16 17.40 4.64 -0.84
C SER A 16 16.22 4.36 0.10
N GLY A 17 16.15 5.08 1.22
CA GLY A 17 14.95 5.12 2.08
C GLY A 17 13.96 6.23 1.70
N SER A 18 14.43 7.33 1.11
CA SER A 18 13.54 8.45 0.74
C SER A 18 12.70 8.17 -0.50
N ALA A 19 13.20 7.41 -1.48
CA ALA A 19 12.51 7.19 -2.74
C ALA A 19 11.23 6.36 -2.56
N THR A 20 11.29 5.29 -1.76
CA THR A 20 10.11 4.48 -1.41
C THR A 20 9.12 5.26 -0.53
N PHE A 21 9.62 6.09 0.39
CA PHE A 21 8.80 6.98 1.20
C PHE A 21 8.12 8.07 0.36
N GLN A 22 8.85 8.69 -0.58
CA GLN A 22 8.32 9.68 -1.52
C GLN A 22 7.26 9.06 -2.42
N GLU A 23 7.50 7.86 -2.97
CA GLU A 23 6.53 7.15 -3.80
C GLU A 23 5.26 6.81 -2.99
N SER A 24 5.42 6.32 -1.76
CA SER A 24 4.30 6.03 -0.85
C SER A 24 3.51 7.29 -0.49
N TRP A 25 4.21 8.41 -0.28
CA TRP A 25 3.59 9.69 0.00
C TRP A 25 2.81 10.22 -1.21
N SER A 26 3.41 10.19 -2.40
CA SER A 26 2.74 10.57 -3.65
C SER A 26 1.51 9.71 -3.93
N PHE A 27 1.58 8.40 -3.66
CA PHE A 27 0.40 7.52 -3.72
C PHE A 27 -0.71 7.98 -2.78
N LEU A 28 -0.40 8.30 -1.52
CA LEU A 28 -1.40 8.80 -0.57
C LEU A 28 -2.00 10.13 -0.99
N GLU A 29 -1.20 11.05 -1.55
CA GLU A 29 -1.70 12.31 -2.09
C GLU A 29 -2.62 12.10 -3.29
N ASP A 30 -2.31 11.15 -4.18
CA ASP A 30 -3.16 10.80 -5.32
C ASP A 30 -4.49 10.18 -4.86
N VAL A 31 -4.44 9.21 -3.93
CA VAL A 31 -5.65 8.64 -3.30
C VAL A 31 -6.46 9.76 -2.65
N LYS A 32 -5.83 10.64 -1.88
CA LYS A 32 -6.52 11.79 -1.27
C LYS A 32 -7.19 12.62 -2.36
N LYS A 33 -6.46 13.14 -3.35
CA LYS A 33 -7.05 13.99 -4.41
C LYS A 33 -8.21 13.34 -5.15
N ARG A 34 -8.14 12.03 -5.41
CA ARG A 34 -9.19 11.28 -6.11
C ARG A 34 -10.44 11.09 -5.25
N PHE A 35 -10.27 10.74 -3.98
CA PHE A 35 -11.36 10.39 -3.09
C PHE A 35 -11.85 11.55 -2.20
N ASP A 36 -11.09 12.64 -2.06
CA ASP A 36 -11.44 13.81 -1.22
C ASP A 36 -12.73 14.49 -1.71
N ALA A 37 -12.95 14.52 -3.03
CA ALA A 37 -14.15 15.12 -3.62
C ALA A 37 -15.39 14.21 -3.55
N THR A 38 -15.21 12.88 -3.52
CA THR A 38 -16.34 11.93 -3.66
C THR A 38 -16.61 11.13 -2.39
N GLN A 39 -15.57 10.63 -1.72
CA GLN A 39 -15.65 9.67 -0.63
C GLN A 39 -14.46 9.86 0.34
N PRO A 40 -14.50 10.90 1.19
CA PRO A 40 -13.42 11.17 2.15
C PRO A 40 -13.21 10.03 3.16
N GLU A 41 -14.23 9.19 3.40
CA GLU A 41 -14.08 8.01 4.26
C GLU A 41 -13.16 6.93 3.67
N VAL A 42 -13.06 6.84 2.34
CA VAL A 42 -12.19 5.87 1.66
C VAL A 42 -10.74 6.16 1.97
N TYR A 43 -10.34 7.43 1.96
CA TYR A 43 -8.98 7.82 2.33
C TYR A 43 -8.63 7.38 3.75
N ALA A 44 -9.52 7.64 4.73
CA ALA A 44 -9.32 7.22 6.11
C ALA A 44 -9.21 5.69 6.24
N ALA A 45 -10.06 4.95 5.51
CA ALA A 45 -10.02 3.48 5.49
C ALA A 45 -8.72 2.94 4.89
N VAL A 46 -8.21 3.55 3.81
CA VAL A 46 -6.93 3.18 3.19
C VAL A 46 -5.77 3.40 4.15
N ILE A 47 -5.71 4.54 4.85
CA ILE A 47 -4.67 4.82 5.86
C ILE A 47 -4.72 3.78 6.99
N ASN A 48 -5.92 3.47 7.48
CA ASN A 48 -6.10 2.48 8.55
C ASN A 48 -5.68 1.07 8.11
N ALA A 49 -6.02 0.68 6.89
CA ALA A 49 -5.63 -0.59 6.30
C ALA A 49 -4.10 -0.67 6.12
N LEU A 50 -3.46 0.37 5.58
CA LEU A 50 -2.00 0.44 5.45
C LEU A 50 -1.30 0.35 6.80
N SER A 51 -1.76 1.11 7.80
CA SER A 51 -1.20 1.05 9.15
C SER A 51 -1.29 -0.37 9.74
N SER A 52 -2.45 -1.01 9.57
CA SER A 52 -2.66 -2.41 9.98
C SER A 52 -1.78 -3.39 9.20
N PHE A 53 -1.52 -3.13 7.92
CA PHE A 53 -0.60 -3.91 7.09
C PHE A 53 0.83 -3.82 7.64
N TYR A 54 1.34 -2.59 7.85
CA TYR A 54 2.70 -2.34 8.34
C TYR A 54 2.92 -2.88 9.76
N THR A 55 1.93 -2.78 10.65
CA THR A 55 2.05 -3.32 12.00
C THR A 55 2.07 -4.85 12.00
N THR A 56 1.24 -5.47 11.16
CA THR A 56 1.14 -6.93 11.05
C THR A 56 2.38 -7.50 10.37
N THR A 57 2.87 -6.90 9.29
CA THR A 57 4.12 -7.33 8.63
C THR A 57 5.34 -7.28 9.55
N GLN A 58 5.44 -6.25 10.40
CA GLN A 58 6.53 -6.16 11.39
C GLN A 58 6.44 -7.21 12.50
N LYS A 59 5.22 -7.64 12.87
CA LYS A 59 4.99 -8.66 13.90
C LYS A 59 4.98 -10.09 13.35
N ALA A 60 4.80 -10.27 12.04
CA ALA A 60 4.64 -11.58 11.41
C ALA A 60 5.94 -12.40 11.45
N THR A 61 6.05 -13.29 12.45
CA THR A 61 7.20 -14.19 12.68
C THR A 61 7.21 -15.44 11.79
N GLY A 62 6.73 -15.33 10.54
CA GLY A 62 6.95 -16.37 9.52
C GLY A 62 5.71 -16.84 8.75
N VAL A 63 4.50 -16.43 9.13
CA VAL A 63 3.25 -16.76 8.42
C VAL A 63 2.62 -15.47 7.89
N VAL A 64 2.17 -15.47 6.63
CA VAL A 64 1.22 -14.44 6.19
C VAL A 64 -0.10 -14.76 6.86
N ASP A 65 -0.40 -14.02 7.92
CA ASP A 65 -1.68 -14.12 8.61
C ASP A 65 -2.82 -13.82 7.62
N LYS A 66 -3.93 -14.53 7.75
CA LYS A 66 -5.16 -14.26 6.98
C LYS A 66 -5.52 -12.78 7.04
N THR A 67 -5.30 -12.15 8.19
CA THR A 67 -5.46 -10.71 8.41
C THR A 67 -4.70 -9.86 7.40
N LEU A 68 -3.48 -10.25 7.02
CA LEU A 68 -2.66 -9.50 6.07
C LEU A 68 -3.18 -9.65 4.62
N MET A 69 -3.81 -10.79 4.30
CA MET A 69 -4.53 -10.97 3.05
C MET A 69 -5.85 -10.19 3.04
N GLU A 70 -6.59 -10.19 4.14
CA GLU A 70 -7.84 -9.43 4.29
C GLU A 70 -7.60 -7.93 4.15
N VAL A 71 -6.53 -7.41 4.76
CA VAL A 71 -6.13 -6.01 4.61
C VAL A 71 -5.81 -5.68 3.15
N HIS A 72 -5.09 -6.55 2.45
CA HIS A 72 -4.80 -6.39 1.02
C HIS A 72 -6.08 -6.33 0.17
N GLU A 73 -6.98 -7.28 0.33
CA GLU A 73 -8.25 -7.30 -0.40
C GLU A 73 -9.12 -6.08 -0.06
N THR A 74 -9.11 -5.63 1.20
CA THR A 74 -9.81 -4.42 1.65
C THR A 74 -9.29 -3.18 0.93
N VAL A 75 -7.97 -3.00 0.82
CA VAL A 75 -7.38 -1.88 0.07
C VAL A 75 -7.80 -1.94 -1.41
N LYS A 76 -7.81 -3.13 -2.03
CA LYS A 76 -8.25 -3.28 -3.42
C LYS A 76 -9.73 -2.94 -3.61
N ALA A 77 -10.59 -3.32 -2.66
CA ALA A 77 -12.01 -2.98 -2.70
C ALA A 77 -12.23 -1.47 -2.50
N LEU A 78 -11.46 -0.83 -1.62
CA LEU A 78 -11.52 0.62 -1.40
C LEU A 78 -11.07 1.40 -2.64
N LEU A 79 -10.09 0.89 -3.37
CA LEU A 79 -9.57 1.48 -4.61
C LEU A 79 -10.29 0.96 -5.87
N GLN A 80 -11.43 0.30 -5.71
CA GLN A 80 -12.16 -0.28 -6.83
C GLN A 80 -12.52 0.81 -7.86
N GLY A 81 -12.20 0.55 -9.13
CA GLY A 81 -12.35 1.53 -10.23
C GLY A 81 -11.10 2.35 -10.52
N HIS A 82 -10.05 2.24 -9.69
CA HIS A 82 -8.76 2.92 -9.86
C HIS A 82 -7.63 1.90 -9.98
N ALA A 83 -7.54 1.24 -11.16
CA ALA A 83 -6.53 0.22 -11.43
C ALA A 83 -5.09 0.75 -11.27
N ASP A 84 -4.86 2.01 -11.63
CA ASP A 84 -3.58 2.71 -11.46
C ASP A 84 -3.12 2.77 -10.00
N LEU A 85 -4.05 3.04 -9.08
CA LEU A 85 -3.75 3.07 -7.64
C LEU A 85 -3.51 1.66 -7.09
N ILE A 86 -4.28 0.67 -7.56
CA ILE A 86 -4.10 -0.72 -7.17
C ILE A 86 -2.73 -1.25 -7.62
N GLU A 87 -2.32 -0.98 -8.86
CA GLU A 87 -1.02 -1.41 -9.38
C GLU A 87 0.15 -0.80 -8.60
N ARG A 88 0.06 0.51 -8.27
CA ARG A 88 1.07 1.17 -7.44
C ARG A 88 1.13 0.59 -6.03
N PHE A 89 -0.03 0.30 -5.44
CA PHE A 89 -0.10 -0.39 -4.16
C PHE A 89 0.56 -1.78 -4.23
N GLU A 90 0.21 -2.62 -5.20
CA GLU A 90 0.80 -3.96 -5.36
C GLU A 90 2.31 -3.90 -5.59
N SER A 91 2.79 -2.91 -6.36
CA SER A 91 4.23 -2.68 -6.58
C SER A 91 4.97 -2.14 -5.36
N SER A 92 4.25 -1.53 -4.40
CA SER A 92 4.84 -1.05 -3.15
C SER A 92 5.04 -2.16 -2.11
N LEU A 93 4.42 -3.33 -2.32
CA LEU A 93 4.50 -4.44 -1.38
C LEU A 93 5.88 -5.11 -1.42
N PRO A 94 6.47 -5.44 -0.26
CA PRO A 94 7.75 -6.11 -0.22
C PRO A 94 7.66 -7.50 -0.85
N GLN A 95 8.69 -7.89 -1.61
CA GLN A 95 8.76 -9.18 -2.29
C GLN A 95 8.53 -10.37 -1.32
N ASP A 96 9.04 -10.27 -0.10
CA ASP A 96 8.80 -11.21 1.00
C ASP A 96 7.32 -11.49 1.26
N TYR A 97 6.49 -10.45 1.21
CA TYR A 97 5.04 -10.59 1.37
C TYR A 97 4.43 -11.35 0.19
N LEU A 98 4.78 -10.97 -1.04
CA LEU A 98 4.29 -11.61 -2.26
C LEU A 98 4.65 -13.10 -2.29
N ASP A 99 5.89 -13.43 -1.93
CA ASP A 99 6.38 -14.80 -1.86
C ASP A 99 5.65 -15.61 -0.78
N ARG A 100 5.44 -15.03 0.41
CA ARG A 100 4.67 -15.71 1.46
C ARG A 100 3.20 -15.87 1.09
N ARG A 101 2.57 -14.86 0.50
CA ARG A 101 1.17 -14.93 0.03
C ARG A 101 1.00 -16.06 -0.98
N ARG A 102 1.93 -16.17 -1.95
CA ARG A 102 1.97 -17.29 -2.90
C ARG A 102 2.02 -18.64 -2.17
N ARG A 103 2.95 -18.81 -1.21
CA ARG A 103 3.03 -20.04 -0.40
C ARG A 103 1.75 -20.34 0.38
N THR A 104 1.08 -19.34 0.95
CA THR A 104 -0.19 -19.52 1.65
C THR A 104 -1.28 -20.01 0.71
N LEU A 105 -1.41 -19.40 -0.48
CA LEU A 105 -2.38 -19.82 -1.50
C LEU A 105 -2.12 -21.25 -2.00
N ASP A 106 -0.85 -21.60 -2.22
CA ASP A 106 -0.44 -22.97 -2.59
C ASP A 106 -0.78 -23.98 -1.49
N ASN A 107 -0.58 -23.62 -0.22
CA ASN A 107 -0.92 -24.47 0.93
C ASN A 107 -2.44 -24.68 1.05
N GLU A 108 -3.24 -23.63 0.86
CA GLU A 108 -4.71 -23.74 0.84
C GLU A 108 -5.19 -24.61 -0.33
N ARG A 109 -4.60 -24.48 -1.54
CA ARG A 109 -4.94 -25.36 -2.68
C ARG A 109 -4.62 -26.83 -2.42
N ARG A 110 -3.54 -27.13 -1.70
CA ARG A 110 -3.19 -28.51 -1.31
C ARG A 110 -4.09 -29.09 -0.23
N LYS A 111 -4.74 -28.24 0.58
CA LYS A 111 -5.70 -28.66 1.62
C LYS A 111 -7.15 -28.74 1.14
N ALA A 112 -7.47 -28.23 -0.05
CA ALA A 112 -8.79 -28.40 -0.63
C ALA A 112 -9.03 -29.89 -0.95
N PRO A 113 -10.10 -30.52 -0.43
CA PRO A 113 -10.43 -31.89 -0.79
C PRO A 113 -10.75 -31.91 -2.29
N SER A 114 -10.11 -32.83 -3.03
CA SER A 114 -10.64 -33.23 -4.35
C SER A 114 -12.03 -33.79 -4.11
N HIS A 115 -13.05 -33.05 -4.56
CA HIS A 115 -14.43 -33.50 -4.57
C HIS A 115 -14.67 -34.28 -5.86
#